data_AF-A0A351D0B1-F1
#
_entry.id   AF-A0A351D0B1-F1
#
_cell.length_a   1.000
_cell.length_b   1.000
_cell.length_c   1.000
_cell.angle_alpha   90.00
_cell.angle_beta   90.00
_cell.angle_gamma   90.00
#
_symmetry.space_group_name_H-M   'P 1'
#
loop_
_entity.id
_entity.type
_entity.pdbx_description
1 polymer ?
#
loop_
_entity_poly.entity_id
_entity_poly.type
_entity_poly.pdbx_seq_one_letter_code
_entity_poly.pdbx_strand_id
1 'polypeptide(L)' 'MPQIHKDFLCSFYKREPQWDLLAIDGAQDLPAVRWREQNLDRSGSGTKEDILKKLEQVIGQ' A
#
# COMPACT_ATOMS: atom_id res chain seq x y z
N MET A 1 -12.49 8.48 4.16
CA MET A 1 -11.67 8.10 2.99
C MET A 1 -12.52 7.25 2.06
N PRO A 2 -12.56 7.53 0.75
CA PRO A 2 -13.29 6.72 -0.24
C PRO A 2 -12.84 5.26 -0.27
N GLN A 3 -13.74 4.32 -0.60
CA GLN A 3 -13.43 2.89 -0.64
C GLN A 3 -12.26 2.58 -1.59
N ILE A 4 -12.24 3.21 -2.76
CA ILE A 4 -11.19 3.04 -3.76
C ILE A 4 -9.78 3.36 -3.23
N HIS A 5 -9.65 4.36 -2.35
CA HIS A 5 -8.36 4.68 -1.72
C HIS A 5 -7.97 3.62 -0.67
N LYS A 6 -8.93 3.05 0.04
CA LYS A 6 -8.68 1.98 1.03
C LYS A 6 -8.21 0.72 0.32
N ASP A 7 -8.90 0.35 -0.76
CA ASP A 7 -8.56 -0.80 -1.59
C ASP A 7 -7.15 -0.65 -2.19
N PHE A 8 -6.82 0.55 -2.71
CA PHE A 8 -5.45 0.87 -3.15
C PHE A 8 -4.43 0.65 -2.03
N LEU A 9 -4.65 1.23 -0.84
CA LEU A 9 -3.71 1.09 0.29
C LEU A 9 -3.52 -0.38 0.67
N CYS A 10 -4.60 -1.16 0.78
CA CYS A 10 -4.52 -2.58 1.08
C CYS A 10 -3.71 -3.33 0.00
N SER A 11 -3.97 -3.07 -1.28
CA SER A 11 -3.23 -3.69 -2.40
C SER A 11 -1.73 -3.34 -2.38
N PHE A 12 -1.40 -2.08 -2.07
CA PHE A 12 -0.03 -1.58 -1.98
C PHE A 12 0.76 -2.29 -0.87
N TYR A 13 0.20 -2.37 0.34
CA TYR A 13 0.85 -3.08 1.45
C TYR A 13 0.84 -4.60 1.28
N LYS A 14 -0.06 -5.16 0.45
CA LYS A 14 -0.04 -6.56 0.02
C LYS A 14 1.06 -6.87 -1.01
N ARG A 15 1.81 -5.88 -1.50
CA ARG A 15 2.81 -6.02 -2.58
C ARG A 15 2.20 -6.31 -3.96
N GLU A 16 0.92 -6.03 -4.13
CA GLU A 16 0.18 -6.17 -5.38
C GLU A 16 -0.59 -4.87 -5.67
N PRO A 17 0.10 -3.72 -5.81
CA PRO A 17 -0.55 -2.42 -5.93
C PRO A 17 -1.45 -2.35 -7.17
N GLN A 18 -2.73 -2.07 -6.94
CA GLN A 18 -3.72 -1.82 -7.99
C GLN A 18 -3.71 -0.33 -8.37
N TRP A 19 -2.73 0.09 -9.17
CA TRP A 19 -2.50 1.50 -9.52
C TRP A 19 -3.71 2.21 -10.15
N ASP A 20 -4.55 1.48 -10.87
CA ASP A 20 -5.78 2.01 -11.48
C ASP A 20 -6.75 2.59 -10.43
N LEU A 21 -6.71 2.10 -9.18
CA LEU A 21 -7.52 2.60 -8.07
C LEU A 21 -7.04 3.98 -7.58
N LEU A 22 -5.77 4.32 -7.78
CA LEU A 22 -5.24 5.63 -7.42
C LEU A 22 -5.59 6.68 -8.47
N ALA A 23 -5.79 6.28 -9.74
CA ALA A 23 -6.12 7.16 -10.87
C ALA A 23 -5.16 8.35 -11.04
N ILE A 24 -3.87 8.13 -10.74
CA ILE A 24 -2.79 9.11 -10.92
C ILE A 24 -1.74 8.48 -11.84
N ASP A 25 -1.67 8.99 -13.06
CA ASP A 25 -0.68 8.54 -14.05
C ASP A 25 0.75 8.75 -13.53
N GLY A 26 1.59 7.72 -13.67
CA GLY A 26 2.98 7.77 -13.26
C GLY A 26 3.22 7.79 -11.75
N ALA A 27 2.20 7.53 -10.91
CA ALA A 27 2.37 7.52 -9.45
C ALA A 27 3.45 6.52 -8.97
N GLN A 28 3.55 5.37 -9.62
CA GLN A 28 4.59 4.35 -9.39
C GLN A 28 6.02 4.84 -9.65
N ASP A 29 6.18 5.93 -10.41
CA ASP A 29 7.48 6.51 -10.75
C ASP A 29 7.90 7.60 -9.76
N LEU A 30 7.01 8.03 -8.87
CA LEU A 30 7.29 9.06 -7.88
C LEU A 30 8.34 8.56 -6.88
N PRO A 31 9.39 9.35 -6.58
CA PRO A 31 10.45 8.93 -5.66
C PRO A 31 9.95 8.51 -4.28
N ALA A 32 8.93 9.19 -3.75
CA ALA A 32 8.34 8.86 -2.45
C ALA A 32 7.64 7.49 -2.46
N VAL A 33 7.00 7.13 -3.57
CA VAL A 33 6.31 5.85 -3.75
C VAL A 33 7.32 4.72 -3.84
N ARG A 34 8.33 4.87 -4.72
CA ARG A 34 9.43 3.90 -4.85
C ARG A 34 10.19 3.70 -3.55
N TRP A 35 10.44 4.79 -2.81
CA TRP A 35 11.09 4.71 -1.51
C TRP A 35 10.25 3.89 -0.52
N ARG A 36 8.92 4.06 -0.51
CA ARG A 36 8.04 3.29 0.37
C ARG A 36 8.04 1.81 0.01
N GLU A 37 8.02 1.45 -1.27
CA GLU A 37 8.13 0.06 -1.72
C GLU A 37 9.46 -0.56 -1.29
N GLN A 38 10.59 0.13 -1.48
CA GLN A 38 11.90 -0.36 -1.04
C GLN A 38 11.98 -0.58 0.48
N ASN A 39 11.31 0.26 1.27
CA ASN A 39 11.26 0.05 2.72
C ASN A 39 10.43 -1.17 3.09
N LEU A 40 9.32 -1.43 2.38
CA LEU A 40 8.52 -2.62 2.58
C LEU A 40 9.31 -3.89 2.22
N ASP A 41 10.12 -3.87 1.16
CA ASP A 41 10.99 -5.00 0.81
C ASP A 41 12.03 -5.30 1.88
N ARG A 42 12.46 -4.28 2.60
CA ARG A 42 13.49 -4.37 3.66
C ARG A 42 12.90 -4.58 5.05
N SER A 43 11.57 -4.70 5.17
CA SER A 43 10.88 -4.65 6.46
C SER A 43 11.00 -5.91 7.32
N GLY A 44 11.67 -6.96 6.84
CA GLY A 44 11.84 -8.22 7.59
C GLY A 44 10.57 -9.08 7.62
N SER A 45 10.71 -10.35 7.96
CA SER A 45 9.60 -11.29 8.02
C SER A 45 8.58 -10.91 9.10
N GLY A 46 7.28 -10.92 8.79
CA GLY A 46 6.21 -10.63 9.75
C GLY A 46 5.76 -9.16 9.78
N THR A 47 6.62 -8.23 9.38
CA THR A 47 6.30 -6.80 9.43
C THR A 47 5.20 -6.42 8.45
N LYS A 48 5.17 -7.04 7.25
CA LYS A 48 4.12 -6.82 6.27
C LYS A 48 2.76 -7.23 6.83
N GLU A 49 2.70 -8.40 7.45
CA GLU A 49 1.50 -8.96 8.05
C GLU A 49 0.99 -8.07 9.19
N ASP A 50 1.89 -7.56 10.03
CA ASP A 50 1.56 -6.64 11.12
C ASP A 50 1.03 -5.29 10.61
N ILE A 51 1.62 -4.75 9.54
CA ILE A 51 1.15 -3.52 8.91
C ILE A 51 -0.25 -3.74 8.34
N LEU A 52 -0.47 -4.82 7.60
CA LEU A 52 -1.77 -5.14 7.01
C LEU A 52 -2.85 -5.31 8.09
N LYS A 53 -2.56 -6.03 9.17
CA LYS A 53 -3.49 -6.20 10.29
C LYS A 53 -3.89 -4.87 10.91
N LYS A 54 -2.93 -3.97 11.13
CA LYS A 54 -3.21 -2.61 11.65
C LYS A 54 -3.99 -1.77 10.66
N LEU A 55 -3.69 -1.89 9.36
CA LEU A 55 -4.39 -1.17 8.31
C LEU A 55 -5.86 -1.61 8.24
N GLU A 56 -6.12 -2.92 8.22
CA GLU A 56 -7.48 -3.48 8.23
C GLU A 56 -8.28 -3.05 9.46
N GLN A 57 -7.65 -2.92 10.63
CA GLN A 57 -8.32 -2.41 11.83
C GLN A 57 -8.80 -0.96 11.72
N VAL A 58 -8.11 -0.12 10.95
CA VAL A 58 -8.41 1.32 10.84
C VAL A 58 -9.30 1.61 9.63
N ILE A 59 -9.09 0.90 8.52
CA ILE A 59 -9.74 1.21 7.24
C ILE A 59 -10.42 0.01 6.55
N GLY A 60 -10.46 -1.17 7.17
CA GLY A 60 -11.04 -2.39 6.58
C GLY A 60 -12.57 -2.49 6.57
N GLN A 61 -13.28 -1.40 6.91
CA GLN A 61 -14.75 -1.29 6.87
C GLN A 61 -15.24 -0.48 5.68
#